data_AF-A0AA51M4H6-F1
#
_entry.id   AF-A0AA51M4H6-F1
#
_cell.length_a   1.000
_cell.length_b   1.000
_cell.length_c   1.000
_cell.angle_alpha   90.00
_cell.angle_beta   90.00
_cell.angle_gamma   90.00
#
_symmetry.space_group_name_H-M   'P 1'
#
loop_
_entity.id
_entity.type
_entity.pdbx_description
1 polymer ?
#
loop_
_entity_poly.entity_id
_entity_poly.type
_entity_poly.pdbx_seq_one_letter_code
_entity_poly.pdbx_strand_id
1 'polypeptide(L)'
;MQEKARNAMRLILEAARFEVEEVDEPLDLSAVREGACVLVLCSNDANLVGQFDKTNYSLMIDDHEMSCKKILFTLDKEISTENCIQWGVSEFVRYTGEAVLADIVNRELALDLTPQKERKTAAPQAAAAEPAKEETSGIELPHFPIKLSEQAAIRAAGIQGTPKLRFIPYYLIHYVSSGEQMYKDRRIPFDAEGYTAINGINGIKIELDGSKVEESEIPASAEVCDSHIRKEEASERMVTELIDRLTQKVRIKQEKGDAIFYEEKILKPDKKNITVETRQVYIPVWQIRGKRIVEVNAFTGELLSEPMDEGVEVF
;
A
#
# COMPACT_ATOMS: atom_id res chain seq x y z
N MET A 1 22.52 10.62 -12.74
CA MET A 1 21.57 9.60 -12.22
C MET A 1 22.13 9.00 -10.95
N GLN A 2 23.33 8.42 -11.04
CA GLN A 2 24.06 7.79 -9.93
C GLN A 2 24.15 8.68 -8.67
N GLU A 3 24.54 9.95 -8.80
CA GLU A 3 24.61 10.89 -7.66
C GLU A 3 23.27 11.08 -6.92
N LYS A 4 22.15 11.18 -7.64
CA LYS A 4 20.82 11.32 -7.03
C LYS A 4 20.37 10.01 -6.36
N ALA A 5 20.67 8.87 -7.00
CA ALA A 5 20.39 7.57 -6.44
C ALA A 5 21.19 7.35 -5.14
N ARG A 6 22.49 7.68 -5.17
CA ARG A 6 23.39 7.64 -4.02
C ARG A 6 22.88 8.47 -2.84
N ASN A 7 22.46 9.71 -3.08
CA ASN A 7 21.95 10.58 -2.00
C ASN A 7 20.68 10.02 -1.36
N ALA A 8 19.78 9.43 -2.15
CA ALA A 8 18.58 8.79 -1.61
C ALA A 8 18.89 7.45 -0.91
N MET A 9 19.84 6.66 -1.41
CA MET A 9 20.32 5.45 -0.72
C MET A 9 20.91 5.78 0.65
N ARG A 10 21.70 6.87 0.74
CA ARG A 10 22.24 7.37 2.01
C ARG A 10 21.11 7.69 3.00
N LEU A 11 20.11 8.46 2.56
CA LEU A 11 18.95 8.81 3.38
C LEU A 11 18.19 7.58 3.90
N ILE A 12 17.99 6.56 3.05
CA ILE A 12 17.33 5.30 3.43
C ILE A 12 18.12 4.57 4.53
N LEU A 13 19.42 4.44 4.36
CA LEU A 13 20.29 3.70 5.29
C LEU A 13 20.45 4.45 6.62
N GLU A 14 20.58 5.77 6.60
CA GLU A 14 20.63 6.61 7.80
C GLU A 14 19.31 6.54 8.60
N ALA A 15 18.15 6.54 7.93
CA ALA A 15 16.84 6.34 8.58
C ALA A 15 16.70 4.96 9.25
N ALA A 16 17.44 3.96 8.75
CA ALA A 16 17.55 2.63 9.34
C ALA A 16 18.69 2.51 10.36
N ARG A 17 19.25 3.65 10.81
CA ARG A 17 20.31 3.76 11.82
C ARG A 17 21.63 3.12 11.43
N PHE A 18 21.95 3.08 10.13
CA PHE A 18 23.30 2.79 9.67
C PHE A 18 24.17 4.06 9.69
N GLU A 19 25.44 3.90 10.02
CA GLU A 19 26.48 4.89 9.78
C GLU A 19 26.95 4.75 8.33
N VAL A 20 26.75 5.80 7.52
CA VAL A 20 26.95 5.74 6.05
C VAL A 20 28.13 6.60 5.61
N GLU A 21 29.07 5.98 4.88
CA GLU A 21 30.24 6.64 4.29
C GLU A 21 30.24 6.50 2.76
N GLU A 22 30.79 7.50 2.08
CA GLU A 22 31.08 7.43 0.64
C GLU A 22 32.39 6.67 0.42
N VAL A 23 32.41 5.81 -0.59
CA VAL A 23 33.57 4.98 -0.95
C VAL A 23 34.02 5.28 -2.37
N ASP A 24 35.26 4.90 -2.69
CA ASP A 24 35.83 5.12 -4.02
C ASP A 24 35.15 4.27 -5.11
N GLU A 25 35.19 4.79 -6.34
CA GLU A 25 34.70 4.06 -7.52
C GLU A 25 35.35 2.66 -7.62
N PRO A 26 34.57 1.62 -7.96
CA PRO A 26 33.24 1.70 -8.56
C PRO A 26 32.06 1.65 -7.57
N LEU A 27 32.32 1.63 -6.26
CA LEU A 27 31.27 1.52 -5.24
C LEU A 27 30.74 2.91 -4.89
N ASP A 28 29.52 2.98 -4.35
CA ASP A 28 28.90 4.27 -4.02
C ASP A 28 28.90 4.56 -2.52
N LEU A 29 28.49 3.58 -1.69
CA LEU A 29 28.38 3.75 -0.23
C LEU A 29 28.79 2.49 0.51
N SER A 30 29.36 2.68 1.71
CA SER A 30 29.43 1.68 2.76
C SER A 30 28.56 2.09 3.94
N ALA A 31 27.90 1.12 4.56
CA ALA A 31 27.02 1.37 5.69
C ALA A 31 27.20 0.31 6.77
N VAL A 32 27.40 0.74 8.02
CA VAL A 32 27.68 -0.13 9.16
C VAL A 32 26.64 0.11 10.26
N ARG A 33 26.19 -0.98 10.87
CA ARG A 33 25.33 -0.97 12.07
C ARG A 33 25.59 -2.23 12.87
N GLU A 34 25.69 -2.14 14.19
CA GLU A 34 25.98 -3.24 15.15
C GLU A 34 25.82 -4.68 14.57
N GLY A 35 26.94 -5.28 14.14
CA GLY A 35 26.98 -6.66 13.62
C GLY A 35 26.59 -6.85 12.14
N ALA A 36 26.39 -5.78 11.37
CA ALA A 36 26.06 -5.79 9.95
C ALA A 36 26.88 -4.77 9.16
N CYS A 37 27.48 -5.24 8.06
CA CYS A 37 28.10 -4.40 7.02
C CYS A 37 27.26 -4.45 5.74
N VAL A 38 27.09 -3.32 5.08
CA VAL A 38 26.43 -3.19 3.78
C VAL A 38 27.30 -2.38 2.82
N LEU A 39 27.39 -2.84 1.57
CA LEU A 39 27.96 -2.10 0.45
C LEU A 39 26.90 -1.85 -0.62
N VAL A 40 26.91 -0.65 -1.19
CA VAL A 40 25.93 -0.19 -2.17
C VAL A 40 26.61 0.08 -3.50
N LEU A 41 26.00 -0.43 -4.57
CA LEU A 41 26.27 -0.06 -5.96
C LEU A 41 25.00 0.46 -6.63
N CYS A 42 25.07 1.62 -7.27
CA CYS A 42 24.02 2.23 -8.08
C CYS A 42 24.46 2.23 -9.55
N SER A 43 24.13 1.18 -10.30
CA SER A 43 24.58 1.05 -11.69
C SER A 43 23.63 0.25 -12.57
N ASN A 44 23.56 0.64 -13.84
CA ASN A 44 22.92 -0.12 -14.92
C ASN A 44 23.94 -0.81 -15.84
N ASP A 45 25.25 -0.74 -15.54
CA ASP A 45 26.28 -1.40 -16.34
C ASP A 45 26.36 -2.89 -15.94
N ALA A 46 25.87 -3.77 -16.82
CA ALA A 46 25.86 -5.22 -16.59
C ALA A 46 27.24 -5.81 -16.28
N ASN A 47 28.34 -5.27 -16.83
CA ASN A 47 29.68 -5.76 -16.53
C ASN A 47 30.09 -5.37 -15.10
N LEU A 48 29.84 -4.13 -14.71
CA LEU A 48 30.15 -3.63 -13.38
C LEU A 48 29.29 -4.34 -12.31
N VAL A 49 28.00 -4.50 -12.60
CA VAL A 49 27.08 -5.24 -11.75
C VAL A 49 27.50 -6.70 -11.62
N GLY A 50 27.87 -7.35 -12.72
CA GLY A 50 28.35 -8.74 -12.70
C GLY A 50 29.64 -8.93 -11.89
N GLN A 51 30.53 -7.94 -11.88
CA GLN A 51 31.71 -7.95 -11.01
C GLN A 51 31.31 -7.78 -9.54
N PHE A 52 30.46 -6.80 -9.23
CA PHE A 52 29.96 -6.57 -7.87
C PHE A 52 29.22 -7.79 -7.30
N ASP A 53 28.40 -8.47 -8.12
CA ASP A 53 27.67 -9.67 -7.72
C ASP A 53 28.58 -10.87 -7.43
N LYS A 54 29.72 -10.99 -8.11
CA LYS A 54 30.66 -12.11 -7.91
C LYS A 54 31.70 -11.86 -6.81
N THR A 55 32.01 -10.60 -6.55
CA THR A 55 33.02 -10.23 -5.55
C THR A 55 32.46 -10.38 -4.14
N ASN A 56 33.22 -11.05 -3.27
CA ASN A 56 32.98 -11.05 -1.84
C ASN A 56 33.71 -9.87 -1.23
N TYR A 57 32.98 -9.04 -0.50
CA TYR A 57 33.54 -7.90 0.20
C TYR A 57 33.49 -8.16 1.69
N SER A 58 34.57 -7.79 2.37
CA SER A 58 34.65 -7.75 3.82
C SER A 58 35.22 -6.39 4.26
N LEU A 59 34.74 -5.92 5.40
CA LEU A 59 35.30 -4.76 6.10
C LEU A 59 35.90 -5.21 7.42
N MET A 60 37.03 -4.62 7.79
CA MET A 60 37.63 -4.78 9.11
C MET A 60 37.01 -3.74 10.04
N ILE A 61 36.30 -4.20 11.06
CA ILE A 61 35.65 -3.36 12.07
C ILE A 61 36.09 -3.87 13.44
N ASP A 62 36.72 -3.01 14.25
CA ASP A 62 37.24 -3.36 15.59
C ASP A 62 38.08 -4.66 15.61
N ASP A 63 39.03 -4.79 14.67
CA ASP A 63 39.89 -5.96 14.47
C ASP A 63 39.17 -7.28 14.10
N HIS A 64 37.89 -7.20 13.71
CA HIS A 64 37.12 -8.33 13.21
C HIS A 64 36.77 -8.16 11.74
N GLU A 65 37.01 -9.20 10.93
CA GLU A 65 36.58 -9.24 9.53
C GLU A 65 35.07 -9.53 9.46
N MET A 66 34.31 -8.61 8.89
CA MET A 66 32.87 -8.75 8.69
C MET A 66 32.53 -8.79 7.21
N SER A 67 31.79 -9.81 6.78
CA SER A 67 31.29 -9.90 5.41
C SER A 67 30.18 -8.89 5.16
N CYS A 68 30.28 -8.19 4.03
CA CYS A 68 29.33 -7.15 3.67
C CYS A 68 28.19 -7.72 2.83
N LYS A 69 26.96 -7.39 3.22
CA LYS A 69 25.79 -7.56 2.37
C LYS A 69 25.88 -6.57 1.21
N LYS A 70 25.42 -6.99 0.03
CA LYS A 70 25.51 -6.17 -1.18
C LYS A 70 24.12 -5.69 -1.57
N ILE A 71 23.94 -4.38 -1.71
CA ILE A 71 22.73 -3.78 -2.26
C ILE A 71 23.06 -3.22 -3.64
N LEU A 72 22.32 -3.66 -4.64
CA LEU A 72 22.37 -3.13 -5.99
C LEU A 72 21.12 -2.30 -6.24
N PHE A 73 21.28 -1.02 -6.57
CA PHE A 73 20.23 -0.25 -7.20
C PHE A 73 20.47 -0.19 -8.72
N THR A 74 19.48 -0.67 -9.48
CA THR A 74 19.48 -0.65 -10.94
C THR A 74 18.09 -0.31 -11.48
N LEU A 75 18.04 0.43 -12.58
CA LEU A 75 16.82 0.68 -13.35
C LEU A 75 16.64 -0.32 -14.50
N ASP A 76 17.69 -1.10 -14.80
CA ASP A 76 17.66 -2.11 -15.84
C ASP A 76 17.02 -3.40 -15.29
N LYS A 77 15.89 -3.78 -15.89
CA LYS A 77 15.10 -4.96 -15.52
C LYS A 77 15.66 -6.25 -16.11
N GLU A 78 16.60 -6.17 -17.04
CA GLU A 78 17.25 -7.35 -17.64
C GLU A 78 18.42 -7.85 -16.79
N ILE A 79 18.91 -7.01 -15.86
CA ILE A 79 19.95 -7.37 -14.91
C ILE A 79 19.36 -8.25 -13.81
N SER A 80 19.94 -9.44 -13.64
CA SER A 80 19.64 -10.39 -12.57
C SER A 80 20.93 -10.68 -11.79
N THR A 81 20.82 -10.76 -10.46
CA THR A 81 21.97 -10.97 -9.55
C THR A 81 21.68 -12.11 -8.58
N GLU A 82 22.71 -12.86 -8.18
CA GLU A 82 22.55 -14.03 -7.32
C GLU A 82 22.95 -13.77 -5.86
N ASN A 83 23.85 -12.83 -5.63
CA ASN A 83 24.50 -12.55 -4.36
C ASN A 83 24.28 -11.09 -3.89
N CYS A 84 23.44 -10.33 -4.59
CA CYS A 84 23.06 -8.97 -4.24
C CYS A 84 21.57 -8.90 -3.88
N ILE A 85 21.23 -7.95 -3.01
CA ILE A 85 19.87 -7.48 -2.78
C ILE A 85 19.60 -6.45 -3.87
N GLN A 86 18.78 -6.80 -4.86
CA GLN A 86 18.46 -5.91 -5.97
C GLN A 86 17.26 -5.04 -5.65
N TRP A 87 17.43 -3.72 -5.72
CA TRP A 87 16.37 -2.73 -5.62
C TRP A 87 16.12 -2.12 -6.99
N GLY A 88 14.90 -2.31 -7.48
CA GLY A 88 14.39 -1.61 -8.65
C GLY A 88 13.70 -0.31 -8.24
N VAL A 89 12.96 0.28 -9.18
CA VAL A 89 12.19 1.51 -8.94
C VAL A 89 11.17 1.34 -7.80
N SER A 90 10.51 0.18 -7.72
CA SER A 90 9.47 -0.08 -6.72
C SER A 90 10.01 -0.08 -5.29
N GLU A 91 11.11 -0.79 -5.05
CA GLU A 91 11.77 -0.88 -3.75
C GLU A 91 12.36 0.48 -3.37
N PHE A 92 12.94 1.18 -4.34
CA PHE A 92 13.53 2.50 -4.13
C PHE A 92 12.49 3.55 -3.73
N VAL A 93 11.34 3.59 -4.41
CA VAL A 93 10.23 4.49 -4.06
C VAL A 93 9.68 4.17 -2.67
N ARG A 94 9.47 2.88 -2.38
CA ARG A 94 8.97 2.44 -1.07
C ARG A 94 9.91 2.86 0.06
N TYR A 95 11.18 2.48 -0.01
CA TYR A 95 12.12 2.76 1.06
C TYR A 95 12.44 4.24 1.20
N THR A 96 12.50 5.01 0.11
CA THR A 96 12.67 6.48 0.20
C THR A 96 11.48 7.11 0.93
N GLY A 97 10.24 6.71 0.60
CA GLY A 97 9.03 7.24 1.25
C GLY A 97 8.95 6.85 2.73
N GLU A 98 9.23 5.59 3.05
CA GLU A 98 9.29 5.11 4.43
C GLU A 98 10.40 5.78 5.24
N ALA A 99 11.56 6.05 4.64
CA ALA A 99 12.68 6.73 5.29
C ALA A 99 12.37 8.18 5.65
N VAL A 100 11.74 8.94 4.74
CA VAL A 100 11.29 10.32 5.03
C VAL A 100 10.26 10.34 6.15
N LEU A 101 9.31 9.41 6.14
CA LEU A 101 8.32 9.31 7.23
C LEU A 101 9.00 8.96 8.56
N ALA A 102 9.90 7.98 8.55
CA ALA A 102 10.65 7.52 9.72
C ALA A 102 11.44 8.66 10.38
N ASP A 103 12.08 9.50 9.57
CA ASP A 103 12.78 10.72 10.03
C ASP A 103 11.80 11.72 10.69
N ILE A 104 10.67 12.01 10.03
CA ILE A 104 9.65 12.94 10.55
C ILE A 104 9.07 12.47 11.89
N VAL A 105 8.79 11.17 12.03
CA VAL A 105 8.19 10.60 13.25
C VAL A 105 9.22 10.13 14.27
N ASN A 106 10.51 10.38 14.04
CA ASN A 106 11.65 9.93 14.84
C ASN A 106 11.58 8.42 15.19
N ARG A 107 11.26 7.60 14.19
CA ARG A 107 11.19 6.14 14.27
C ARG A 107 12.31 5.53 13.44
N GLU A 108 12.81 4.39 13.86
CA GLU A 108 13.74 3.60 13.05
C GLU A 108 13.02 2.92 11.88
N LEU A 109 13.60 3.04 10.67
CA LEU A 109 13.18 2.31 9.49
C LEU A 109 13.62 0.84 9.58
N ALA A 110 12.66 -0.08 9.43
CA ALA A 110 12.95 -1.50 9.30
C ALA A 110 13.32 -1.83 7.84
N LEU A 111 14.60 -2.06 7.56
CA LEU A 111 15.06 -2.52 6.25
C LEU A 111 15.09 -4.04 6.18
N ASP A 112 14.45 -4.60 5.14
CA ASP A 112 14.66 -5.98 4.77
C ASP A 112 15.93 -6.09 3.92
N LEU A 113 17.01 -6.57 4.57
CA LEU A 113 18.32 -6.83 3.96
C LEU A 113 18.54 -8.31 3.69
N THR A 114 17.47 -9.05 3.36
CA THR A 114 17.59 -10.42 2.87
C THR A 114 17.75 -10.42 1.35
N PRO A 115 18.73 -11.16 0.78
CA PRO A 115 18.89 -11.25 -0.66
C PRO A 115 17.64 -11.87 -1.26
N GLN A 116 16.88 -11.06 -2.00
CA GLN A 116 15.81 -11.56 -2.84
C GLN A 116 16.44 -12.25 -4.03
N LYS A 117 16.64 -13.58 -3.92
CA LYS A 117 16.75 -14.39 -5.13
C LYS A 117 15.49 -14.13 -5.94
N GLU A 118 15.64 -13.65 -7.17
CA GLU A 118 14.64 -13.91 -8.19
C GLU A 118 14.32 -15.41 -8.09
N ARG A 119 13.11 -15.73 -7.61
CA ARG A 119 12.59 -17.10 -7.64
C ARG A 119 12.34 -17.47 -9.10
N LYS A 120 13.40 -17.80 -9.84
CA LYS A 120 13.35 -18.95 -10.74
C LYS A 120 13.49 -20.18 -9.85
N THR A 121 12.39 -20.69 -9.33
CA THR A 121 12.38 -21.94 -8.57
C THR A 121 12.70 -23.12 -9.49
N ALA A 122 13.98 -23.45 -9.61
CA ALA A 122 14.41 -24.83 -9.79
C ALA A 122 14.45 -25.49 -8.39
N ALA A 123 13.55 -26.45 -8.17
CA ALA A 123 13.44 -27.21 -6.94
C ALA A 123 14.61 -28.21 -6.77
N PRO A 124 15.07 -28.51 -5.53
CA PRO A 124 15.73 -29.77 -5.26
C PRO A 124 14.69 -30.89 -5.34
N GLN A 125 15.00 -31.93 -6.12
CA GLN A 125 14.23 -33.15 -6.23
C GLN A 125 14.04 -33.80 -4.86
N ALA A 126 12.88 -33.59 -4.26
CA ALA A 126 12.21 -34.57 -3.42
C ALA A 126 10.97 -35.00 -4.21
N ALA A 127 10.89 -36.31 -4.47
CA ALA A 127 9.84 -37.05 -5.16
C ALA A 127 8.62 -36.24 -5.64
N ALA A 128 8.46 -36.21 -6.97
CA ALA A 128 7.40 -35.56 -7.71
C ALA A 128 6.01 -35.65 -7.05
N ALA A 129 5.50 -34.49 -6.65
CA ALA A 129 4.12 -34.14 -6.89
C ALA A 129 4.18 -32.90 -7.79
N GLU A 130 3.57 -32.98 -8.97
CA GLU A 130 3.46 -31.87 -9.92
C GLU A 130 2.92 -30.62 -9.21
N PRO A 131 3.46 -29.41 -9.46
CA PRO A 131 2.76 -28.21 -9.05
C PRO A 131 1.45 -28.18 -9.84
N ALA A 132 0.33 -28.31 -9.14
CA ALA A 132 -0.96 -28.04 -9.72
C ALA A 132 -0.86 -26.68 -10.39
N LYS A 133 -1.03 -26.64 -11.73
CA LYS A 133 -1.28 -25.39 -12.43
C LYS A 133 -2.39 -24.71 -11.64
N GLU A 134 -2.19 -23.47 -11.20
CA GLU A 134 -3.30 -22.66 -10.74
C GLU A 134 -4.23 -22.55 -11.96
N GLU A 135 -5.25 -23.39 -11.98
CA GLU A 135 -6.32 -23.31 -12.96
C GLU A 135 -6.88 -21.90 -12.79
N THR A 136 -6.85 -21.10 -13.86
CA THR A 136 -7.49 -19.80 -13.84
C THR A 136 -8.99 -20.02 -14.01
N SER A 137 -9.78 -19.17 -13.36
CA SER A 137 -11.24 -19.29 -13.40
C SER A 137 -11.84 -18.99 -14.79
N GLY A 138 -11.07 -18.32 -15.67
CA GLY A 138 -11.59 -17.66 -16.87
C GLY A 138 -12.48 -16.45 -16.57
N ILE A 139 -12.54 -15.99 -15.32
CA ILE A 139 -13.30 -14.81 -14.88
C ILE A 139 -12.32 -13.65 -14.75
N GLU A 140 -12.42 -12.70 -15.68
CA GLU A 140 -11.77 -11.41 -15.59
C GLU A 140 -12.65 -10.44 -14.79
N LEU A 141 -12.09 -9.80 -13.78
CA LEU A 141 -12.83 -8.82 -12.98
C LEU A 141 -11.89 -7.71 -12.47
N PRO A 142 -12.42 -6.49 -12.22
CA PRO A 142 -11.62 -5.40 -11.66
C PRO A 142 -11.33 -5.65 -10.19
N HIS A 143 -10.09 -5.95 -9.82
CA HIS A 143 -9.70 -6.22 -8.44
C HIS A 143 -8.36 -5.61 -8.05
N PHE A 144 -8.14 -5.51 -6.75
CA PHE A 144 -6.79 -5.27 -6.22
C PHE A 144 -5.93 -6.52 -6.37
N PRO A 145 -4.63 -6.40 -6.69
CA PRO A 145 -3.78 -7.55 -6.90
C PRO A 145 -3.59 -8.36 -5.61
N ILE A 146 -3.47 -9.67 -5.74
CA ILE A 146 -3.12 -10.56 -4.63
C ILE A 146 -1.61 -10.41 -4.38
N LYS A 147 -1.22 -9.84 -3.25
CA LYS A 147 0.18 -9.67 -2.85
C LYS A 147 0.61 -10.65 -1.75
N LEU A 148 -0.36 -11.18 -1.01
CA LEU A 148 -0.15 -12.10 0.09
C LEU A 148 -0.49 -13.53 -0.34
N SER A 149 0.47 -14.45 -0.20
CA SER A 149 0.22 -15.87 -0.43
C SER A 149 -0.60 -16.50 0.68
N GLU A 150 -1.23 -17.63 0.40
CA GLU A 150 -1.98 -18.44 1.36
C GLU A 150 -1.19 -18.69 2.66
N GLN A 151 0.04 -19.20 2.55
CA GLN A 151 0.88 -19.48 3.72
C GLN A 151 1.23 -18.23 4.52
N ALA A 152 1.43 -17.09 3.84
CA ALA A 152 1.70 -15.81 4.50
C ALA A 152 0.45 -15.30 5.24
N ALA A 153 -0.75 -15.51 4.67
CA ALA A 153 -2.01 -15.19 5.31
C ALA A 153 -2.27 -16.04 6.55
N ILE A 154 -1.99 -17.34 6.52
CA ILE A 154 -2.10 -18.22 7.70
C ILE A 154 -1.17 -17.72 8.82
N ARG A 155 0.07 -17.34 8.48
CA ARG A 155 1.01 -16.78 9.46
C ARG A 155 0.51 -15.45 10.04
N ALA A 156 0.02 -14.54 9.19
CA ALA A 156 -0.53 -13.27 9.63
C ALA A 156 -1.77 -13.44 10.52
N ALA A 157 -2.63 -14.42 10.22
CA ALA A 157 -3.81 -14.73 11.00
C ALA A 157 -3.49 -15.31 12.40
N GLY A 158 -2.29 -15.86 12.59
CA GLY A 158 -1.84 -16.43 13.87
C GLY A 158 -2.65 -17.64 14.32
N ILE A 159 -3.41 -18.28 13.41
CA ILE A 159 -4.25 -19.44 13.69
C ILE A 159 -4.00 -20.53 12.65
N GLN A 160 -4.14 -21.79 13.08
CA GLN A 160 -4.25 -22.92 12.15
C GLN A 160 -5.69 -22.99 11.65
N GLY A 161 -5.87 -23.19 10.35
CA GLY A 161 -7.18 -23.31 9.72
C GLY A 161 -7.08 -23.52 8.22
N THR A 162 -8.24 -23.72 7.60
CA THR A 162 -8.36 -23.85 6.15
C THR A 162 -8.52 -22.46 5.54
N PRO A 163 -7.56 -21.99 4.73
CA PRO A 163 -7.67 -20.72 4.03
C PRO A 163 -8.59 -20.84 2.82
N LYS A 164 -9.35 -19.77 2.57
CA LYS A 164 -10.15 -19.60 1.36
C LYS A 164 -9.98 -18.18 0.84
N LEU A 165 -9.62 -18.04 -0.43
CA LEU A 165 -9.53 -16.73 -1.07
C LEU A 165 -10.93 -16.27 -1.49
N ARG A 166 -11.33 -15.08 -1.05
CA ARG A 166 -12.60 -14.44 -1.40
C ARG A 166 -12.35 -13.07 -2.02
N PHE A 167 -13.04 -12.76 -3.09
CA PHE A 167 -13.07 -11.44 -3.71
C PHE A 167 -14.30 -10.70 -3.21
N ILE A 168 -14.08 -9.74 -2.30
CA ILE A 168 -15.13 -8.99 -1.63
C ILE A 168 -15.48 -7.76 -2.47
N PRO A 169 -16.76 -7.52 -2.82
CA PRO A 169 -17.15 -6.39 -3.64
C PRO A 169 -17.08 -5.09 -2.85
N TYR A 170 -16.57 -4.05 -3.50
CA TYR A 170 -16.54 -2.68 -3.03
C TYR A 170 -17.01 -1.74 -4.15
N TYR A 171 -17.74 -0.71 -3.77
CA TYR A 171 -18.02 0.44 -4.63
C TYR A 171 -16.93 1.48 -4.42
N LEU A 172 -15.95 1.51 -5.33
CA LEU A 172 -14.98 2.59 -5.40
C LEU A 172 -15.67 3.84 -5.92
N ILE A 173 -15.51 4.94 -5.19
CA ILE A 173 -16.19 6.20 -5.42
C ILE A 173 -15.16 7.31 -5.54
N HIS A 174 -15.18 8.02 -6.66
CA HIS A 174 -14.57 9.34 -6.80
C HIS A 174 -15.66 10.39 -6.65
N TYR A 175 -15.47 11.34 -5.75
CA TYR A 175 -16.42 12.42 -5.57
C TYR A 175 -15.77 13.77 -5.83
N VAL A 176 -16.57 14.69 -6.37
CA VAL A 176 -16.22 16.10 -6.55
C VAL A 176 -17.43 16.93 -6.13
N SER A 177 -17.25 17.75 -5.11
CA SER A 177 -18.17 18.82 -4.73
C SER A 177 -17.54 20.13 -5.15
N SER A 178 -18.31 20.99 -5.80
CA SER A 178 -17.84 22.32 -6.22
C SER A 178 -18.86 23.40 -5.92
N GLY A 179 -18.39 24.64 -5.79
CA GLY A 179 -19.25 25.81 -5.74
C GLY A 179 -19.48 26.33 -4.33
N GLU A 180 -20.35 27.33 -4.25
CA GLU A 180 -20.45 28.21 -3.09
C GLU A 180 -21.86 28.72 -2.87
N GLN A 181 -22.09 29.19 -1.65
CA GLN A 181 -23.27 29.97 -1.35
C GLN A 181 -22.87 31.36 -0.86
N MET A 182 -23.44 32.38 -1.49
CA MET A 182 -23.38 33.75 -1.01
C MET A 182 -24.43 33.96 0.07
N TYR A 183 -24.00 34.39 1.24
CA TYR A 183 -24.91 34.78 2.30
C TYR A 183 -24.44 36.12 2.90
N LYS A 184 -25.17 37.18 2.56
CA LYS A 184 -24.76 38.59 2.77
C LYS A 184 -23.39 38.83 2.13
N ASP A 185 -22.43 39.36 2.88
CA ASP A 185 -21.10 39.71 2.39
C ASP A 185 -20.09 38.56 2.51
N ARG A 186 -20.54 37.35 2.85
CA ARG A 186 -19.68 36.16 2.97
C ARG A 186 -19.96 35.16 1.86
N ARG A 187 -18.88 34.72 1.23
CA ARG A 187 -18.82 33.61 0.28
C ARG A 187 -18.40 32.36 1.03
N ILE A 188 -19.24 31.32 0.99
CA ILE A 188 -18.99 30.06 1.70
C ILE A 188 -18.78 28.97 0.65
N PRO A 189 -17.52 28.53 0.43
CA PRO A 189 -17.22 27.46 -0.51
C PRO A 189 -17.54 26.09 0.08
N PHE A 190 -17.90 25.15 -0.79
CA PHE A 190 -18.13 23.74 -0.49
C PHE A 190 -17.31 22.82 -1.38
N ASP A 191 -16.13 23.28 -1.79
CA ASP A 191 -15.25 22.51 -2.65
C ASP A 191 -14.64 21.34 -1.90
N ALA A 192 -14.74 20.13 -2.45
CA ALA A 192 -14.11 18.94 -1.93
C ALA A 192 -13.95 17.88 -3.01
N GLU A 193 -12.84 17.16 -2.99
CA GLU A 193 -12.59 16.05 -3.92
C GLU A 193 -11.95 14.89 -3.16
N GLY A 194 -12.13 13.66 -3.63
CA GLY A 194 -11.41 12.52 -3.09
C GLY A 194 -11.93 11.16 -3.56
N TYR A 195 -11.19 10.12 -3.17
CA TYR A 195 -11.54 8.73 -3.42
C TYR A 195 -11.88 8.03 -2.11
N THR A 196 -12.86 7.15 -2.16
CA THR A 196 -13.23 6.27 -1.05
C THR A 196 -13.82 4.98 -1.62
N ALA A 197 -14.05 3.99 -0.77
CA ALA A 197 -14.77 2.80 -1.16
C ALA A 197 -15.75 2.37 -0.08
N ILE A 198 -16.90 1.88 -0.50
CA ILE A 198 -17.94 1.32 0.36
C ILE A 198 -18.01 -0.18 0.12
N ASN A 199 -17.86 -0.98 1.16
CA ASN A 199 -18.02 -2.42 1.08
C ASN A 199 -19.45 -2.76 0.62
N GLY A 200 -19.56 -3.57 -0.44
CA GLY A 200 -20.84 -3.93 -1.06
C GLY A 200 -21.70 -4.88 -0.23
N ILE A 201 -21.15 -5.50 0.82
CA ILE A 201 -21.84 -6.44 1.70
C ILE A 201 -22.33 -5.73 2.96
N ASN A 202 -21.41 -5.12 3.73
CA ASN A 202 -21.72 -4.53 5.04
C ASN A 202 -21.83 -3.00 5.04
N GLY A 203 -21.46 -2.32 3.95
CA GLY A 203 -21.55 -0.87 3.82
C GLY A 203 -20.50 -0.07 4.57
N ILE A 204 -19.49 -0.72 5.15
CA ILE A 204 -18.36 -0.05 5.79
C ILE A 204 -17.57 0.73 4.74
N LYS A 205 -17.23 1.98 5.08
CA LYS A 205 -16.43 2.85 4.22
C LYS A 205 -14.95 2.76 4.60
N ILE A 206 -14.09 2.70 3.60
CA ILE A 206 -12.64 2.73 3.74
C ILE A 206 -12.02 3.71 2.73
N GLU A 207 -10.78 4.12 2.97
CA GLU A 207 -10.00 4.85 1.98
C GLU A 207 -9.29 3.85 1.06
N LEU A 208 -9.46 4.03 -0.24
CA LEU A 208 -8.81 3.19 -1.25
C LEU A 208 -8.32 4.01 -2.42
N ASP A 209 -7.10 3.70 -2.84
CA ASP A 209 -6.50 4.24 -4.04
C ASP A 209 -6.97 3.43 -5.26
N GLY A 210 -7.85 4.04 -6.04
CA GLY A 210 -8.40 3.47 -7.26
C GLY A 210 -7.38 3.17 -8.35
N SER A 211 -6.19 3.78 -8.31
CA SER A 211 -5.16 3.59 -9.34
C SER A 211 -4.52 2.20 -9.32
N LYS A 212 -4.70 1.45 -8.22
CA LYS A 212 -4.12 0.12 -8.02
C LYS A 212 -5.05 -1.03 -8.40
N VAL A 213 -6.20 -0.71 -8.99
CA VAL A 213 -7.16 -1.70 -9.49
C VAL A 213 -6.67 -2.21 -10.85
N GLU A 214 -6.63 -3.52 -10.99
CA GLU A 214 -6.23 -4.23 -12.19
C GLU A 214 -7.44 -5.00 -12.74
N GLU A 215 -7.49 -5.18 -14.05
CA GLU A 215 -8.49 -6.04 -14.70
C GLU A 215 -7.77 -7.28 -15.20
N SER A 216 -7.98 -8.41 -14.51
CA SER A 216 -7.26 -9.65 -14.76
C SER A 216 -8.04 -10.87 -14.30
N GLU A 217 -7.61 -12.06 -14.72
CA GLU A 217 -8.22 -13.32 -14.30
C GLU A 217 -7.93 -13.63 -12.83
N ILE A 218 -8.95 -14.09 -12.11
CA ILE A 218 -8.79 -14.59 -10.74
C ILE A 218 -8.50 -16.10 -10.70
N PRO A 219 -7.86 -16.62 -9.63
CA PRO A 219 -7.66 -18.06 -9.44
C PRO A 219 -8.98 -18.84 -9.44
N ALA A 220 -9.04 -20.03 -10.06
CA ALA A 220 -10.25 -20.85 -10.12
C ALA A 220 -10.77 -21.31 -8.75
N SER A 221 -9.89 -21.38 -7.76
CA SER A 221 -10.25 -21.73 -6.38
C SER A 221 -10.84 -20.56 -5.59
N ALA A 222 -10.80 -19.34 -6.14
CA ALA A 222 -11.28 -18.15 -5.46
C ALA A 222 -12.80 -18.01 -5.56
N GLU A 223 -13.42 -17.56 -4.47
CA GLU A 223 -14.84 -17.24 -4.43
C GLU A 223 -15.04 -15.76 -4.75
N VAL A 224 -15.94 -15.43 -5.68
CA VAL A 224 -16.41 -14.05 -5.88
C VAL A 224 -17.67 -13.86 -5.06
N CYS A 225 -17.67 -12.89 -4.16
CA CYS A 225 -18.86 -12.59 -3.35
C CYS A 225 -19.76 -11.58 -4.04
N ASP A 226 -21.07 -11.74 -3.86
CA ASP A 226 -22.06 -10.83 -4.41
C ASP A 226 -22.23 -9.58 -3.56
N SER A 227 -22.57 -8.46 -4.19
CA SER A 227 -22.92 -7.23 -3.49
C SER A 227 -24.36 -7.28 -3.00
N HIS A 228 -24.60 -6.94 -1.73
CA HIS A 228 -25.93 -6.83 -1.13
C HIS A 228 -26.47 -5.40 -1.21
N ILE A 229 -25.57 -4.42 -1.15
CA ILE A 229 -25.87 -3.01 -1.38
C ILE A 229 -25.86 -2.74 -2.87
N ARG A 230 -26.78 -1.90 -3.35
CA ARG A 230 -26.81 -1.47 -4.75
C ARG A 230 -25.86 -0.31 -4.99
N LYS A 231 -25.33 -0.21 -6.22
CA LYS A 231 -24.45 0.88 -6.65
C LYS A 231 -25.08 2.26 -6.41
N GLU A 232 -26.36 2.41 -6.71
CA GLU A 232 -27.11 3.66 -6.56
C GLU A 232 -27.20 4.04 -5.07
N GLU A 233 -27.43 3.06 -4.21
CA GLU A 233 -27.49 3.27 -2.76
C GLU A 233 -26.14 3.72 -2.20
N ALA A 234 -25.04 3.07 -2.60
CA ALA A 234 -23.69 3.50 -2.21
C ALA A 234 -23.39 4.94 -2.67
N SER A 235 -23.82 5.28 -3.89
CA SER A 235 -23.66 6.63 -4.44
C SER A 235 -24.46 7.67 -3.66
N GLU A 236 -25.72 7.36 -3.32
CA GLU A 236 -26.58 8.24 -2.51
C GLU A 236 -26.08 8.41 -1.07
N ARG A 237 -25.56 7.34 -0.46
CA ARG A 237 -24.89 7.40 0.85
C ARG A 237 -23.72 8.37 0.81
N MET A 238 -22.87 8.30 -0.22
CA MET A 238 -21.75 9.23 -0.38
C MET A 238 -22.21 10.68 -0.54
N VAL A 239 -23.23 10.94 -1.38
CA VAL A 239 -23.78 12.29 -1.56
C VAL A 239 -24.30 12.85 -0.23
N THR A 240 -25.04 12.05 0.52
CA THR A 240 -25.61 12.46 1.82
C THR A 240 -24.50 12.79 2.81
N GLU A 241 -23.48 11.93 2.88
CA GLU A 241 -22.31 12.16 3.72
C GLU A 241 -21.56 13.44 3.33
N LEU A 242 -21.36 13.71 2.04
CA LEU A 242 -20.71 14.93 1.58
C LEU A 242 -21.49 16.18 1.96
N ILE A 243 -22.82 16.14 1.83
CA ILE A 243 -23.68 17.26 2.25
C ILE A 243 -23.51 17.52 3.73
N ASP A 244 -23.53 16.48 4.57
CA ASP A 244 -23.40 16.63 6.01
C ASP A 244 -21.99 17.07 6.42
N ARG A 245 -20.95 16.48 5.84
CA ARG A 245 -19.54 16.84 6.09
C ARG A 245 -19.22 18.28 5.70
N LEU A 246 -19.79 18.76 4.60
CA LEU A 246 -19.56 20.11 4.08
C LEU A 246 -20.57 21.13 4.61
N THR A 247 -21.55 20.71 5.42
CA THR A 247 -22.48 21.63 6.09
C THR A 247 -21.71 22.53 7.05
N GLN A 248 -21.84 23.84 6.88
CA GLN A 248 -21.15 24.83 7.70
C GLN A 248 -22.14 25.67 8.51
N LYS A 249 -21.82 25.87 9.79
CA LYS A 249 -22.53 26.82 10.65
C LYS A 249 -21.79 28.15 10.63
N VAL A 250 -22.38 29.15 10.00
CA VAL A 250 -21.77 30.49 9.84
C VAL A 250 -22.44 31.45 10.81
N ARG A 251 -21.61 32.09 11.66
CA ARG A 251 -22.05 33.18 12.55
C ARG A 251 -21.65 34.52 11.96
N ILE A 252 -22.63 35.39 11.76
CA ILE A 252 -22.46 36.71 11.17
C ILE A 252 -22.83 37.78 12.19
N LYS A 253 -21.88 38.68 12.41
CA LYS A 253 -22.07 39.89 13.19
C LYS A 253 -22.82 40.91 12.34
N GLN A 254 -23.85 41.52 12.92
CA GLN A 254 -24.56 42.65 12.35
C GLN A 254 -24.47 43.83 13.32
N GLU A 255 -24.25 45.02 12.77
CA GLU A 255 -24.31 46.27 13.53
C GLU A 255 -25.54 47.03 13.05
N LYS A 256 -26.43 47.39 13.97
CA LYS A 256 -27.63 48.19 13.68
C LYS A 256 -27.72 49.31 14.70
N GLY A 257 -27.27 50.50 14.31
CA GLY A 257 -27.03 51.60 15.25
C GLY A 257 -25.88 51.23 16.20
N ASP A 258 -26.06 51.47 17.50
CA ASP A 258 -25.07 51.14 18.54
C ASP A 258 -25.15 49.68 19.04
N ALA A 259 -26.02 48.86 18.46
CA ALA A 259 -26.24 47.48 18.88
C ALA A 259 -25.58 46.45 17.94
N ILE A 260 -24.89 45.47 18.52
CA ILE A 260 -24.28 44.33 17.83
C ILE A 260 -25.18 43.10 17.99
N PHE A 261 -25.65 42.54 16.87
CA PHE A 261 -26.40 41.29 16.81
C PHE A 261 -25.56 40.19 16.17
N TYR A 262 -25.79 38.94 16.55
CA TYR A 262 -25.19 37.78 15.89
C TYR A 262 -26.30 36.90 15.33
N GLU A 263 -26.29 36.68 14.03
CA GLU A 263 -27.15 35.71 13.38
C GLU A 263 -26.34 34.44 13.07
N GLU A 264 -26.88 33.28 13.42
CA GLU A 264 -26.31 31.99 13.07
C GLU A 264 -27.13 31.38 11.92
N LYS A 265 -26.45 30.98 10.85
CA LYS A 265 -27.07 30.32 9.70
C LYS A 265 -26.33 29.04 9.37
N ILE A 266 -27.08 27.97 9.12
CA ILE A 266 -26.54 26.71 8.61
C ILE A 266 -26.65 26.75 7.08
N LEU A 267 -25.53 26.52 6.40
CA LEU A 267 -25.43 26.49 4.95
C LEU A 267 -24.89 25.12 4.52
N LYS A 268 -25.42 24.58 3.43
CA LYS A 268 -25.11 23.24 2.93
C LYS A 268 -24.84 23.31 1.42
N PRO A 269 -24.00 22.44 0.86
CA PRO A 269 -23.87 22.35 -0.59
C PRO A 269 -25.20 21.92 -1.24
N ASP A 270 -25.42 22.38 -2.48
CA ASP A 270 -26.50 21.86 -3.31
C ASP A 270 -26.08 20.48 -3.86
N LYS A 271 -26.98 19.49 -3.75
CA LYS A 271 -26.78 18.14 -4.31
C LYS A 271 -26.40 18.19 -5.79
N LYS A 272 -26.89 19.16 -6.56
CA LYS A 272 -26.59 19.31 -7.99
C LYS A 272 -25.12 19.64 -8.27
N ASN A 273 -24.39 20.18 -7.30
CA ASN A 273 -22.99 20.50 -7.45
C ASN A 273 -22.04 19.40 -6.95
N ILE A 274 -22.61 18.26 -6.55
CA ILE A 274 -21.87 17.08 -6.11
C ILE A 274 -21.96 16.03 -7.21
N THR A 275 -20.81 15.67 -7.77
CA THR A 275 -20.64 14.58 -8.73
C THR A 275 -20.02 13.39 -8.00
N VAL A 276 -20.58 12.21 -8.22
CA VAL A 276 -20.11 10.95 -7.63
C VAL A 276 -19.99 9.93 -8.76
N GLU A 277 -18.77 9.50 -9.03
CA GLU A 277 -18.48 8.43 -9.98
C GLU A 277 -18.22 7.14 -9.22
N THR A 278 -19.09 6.15 -9.43
CA THR A 278 -19.04 4.89 -8.71
C THR A 278 -18.71 3.75 -9.68
N ARG A 279 -17.76 2.88 -9.31
CA ARG A 279 -17.48 1.63 -10.01
C ARG A 279 -17.33 0.47 -9.01
N GLN A 280 -17.77 -0.71 -9.40
CA GLN A 280 -17.59 -1.91 -8.58
C GLN A 280 -16.19 -2.48 -8.83
N VAL A 281 -15.49 -2.77 -7.75
CA VAL A 281 -14.16 -3.39 -7.73
C VAL A 281 -14.14 -4.45 -6.64
N TYR A 282 -13.17 -5.35 -6.67
CA TYR A 282 -13.06 -6.40 -5.67
C TYR A 282 -11.74 -6.33 -4.91
N ILE A 283 -11.81 -6.60 -3.61
CA ILE A 283 -10.61 -6.73 -2.76
C ILE A 283 -10.43 -8.21 -2.45
N PRO A 284 -9.26 -8.79 -2.74
CA PRO A 284 -8.98 -10.16 -2.36
C PRO A 284 -8.73 -10.24 -0.85
N VAL A 285 -9.40 -11.18 -0.19
CA VAL A 285 -9.33 -11.43 1.25
C VAL A 285 -9.12 -12.91 1.49
N TRP A 286 -8.10 -13.24 2.26
CA TRP A 286 -7.93 -14.58 2.78
C TRP A 286 -8.80 -14.76 4.02
N GLN A 287 -9.76 -15.68 3.96
CA GLN A 287 -10.54 -16.11 5.09
C GLN A 287 -9.96 -17.43 5.63
N ILE A 288 -9.38 -17.39 6.83
CA ILE A 288 -8.81 -18.58 7.48
C ILE A 288 -9.84 -19.10 8.49
N ARG A 289 -10.41 -20.27 8.20
CA ARG A 289 -11.38 -20.94 9.08
C ARG A 289 -10.68 -21.97 9.96
N GLY A 290 -10.52 -21.63 11.24
CA GLY A 290 -9.95 -22.51 12.26
C GLY A 290 -10.84 -22.60 13.49
N LYS A 291 -10.25 -22.47 14.69
CA LYS A 291 -11.02 -22.31 15.95
C LYS A 291 -11.87 -21.03 15.97
N ARG A 292 -11.49 -20.04 15.17
CA ARG A 292 -12.23 -18.82 14.86
C ARG A 292 -12.01 -18.50 13.38
N ILE A 293 -12.81 -17.60 12.83
CA ILE A 293 -12.60 -17.06 11.49
C ILE A 293 -11.74 -15.81 11.61
N VAL A 294 -10.66 -15.73 10.83
CA VAL A 294 -9.82 -14.54 10.70
C VAL A 294 -9.74 -14.18 9.23
N GLU A 295 -9.93 -12.90 8.93
CA GLU A 295 -9.86 -12.38 7.58
C GLU A 295 -8.64 -11.46 7.44
N VAL A 296 -7.87 -11.69 6.39
CA VAL A 296 -6.64 -10.95 6.10
C VAL A 296 -6.77 -10.37 4.69
N ASN A 297 -6.60 -9.07 4.56
CA ASN A 297 -6.58 -8.41 3.26
C ASN A 297 -5.38 -8.95 2.46
N ALA A 298 -5.62 -9.58 1.32
CA ALA A 298 -4.56 -10.20 0.52
C ALA A 298 -3.75 -9.18 -0.29
N PHE A 299 -4.19 -7.92 -0.36
CA PHE A 299 -3.47 -6.82 -0.97
C PHE A 299 -2.58 -6.08 0.04
N THR A 300 -3.07 -5.79 1.25
CA THR A 300 -2.30 -5.03 2.27
C THR A 300 -1.62 -5.91 3.32
N GLY A 301 -2.12 -7.12 3.55
CA GLY A 301 -1.67 -8.01 4.63
C GLY A 301 -2.28 -7.70 6.00
N GLU A 302 -3.17 -6.71 6.09
CA GLU A 302 -3.80 -6.31 7.34
C GLU A 302 -4.92 -7.26 7.76
N LEU A 303 -5.05 -7.50 9.06
CA LEU A 303 -6.20 -8.22 9.61
C LEU A 303 -7.43 -7.31 9.57
N LEU A 304 -8.55 -7.86 9.12
CA LEU A 304 -9.82 -7.17 9.14
C LEU A 304 -10.45 -7.32 10.53
N SER A 305 -10.77 -6.19 11.15
CA SER A 305 -11.37 -6.13 12.49
C SER A 305 -12.86 -6.46 12.48
N GLU A 306 -13.53 -6.22 11.36
CA GLU A 306 -14.94 -6.51 11.15
C GLU A 306 -15.09 -7.61 10.10
N PRO A 307 -15.99 -8.58 10.29
CA PRO A 307 -16.21 -9.62 9.30
C PRO A 307 -16.75 -9.00 8.01
N MET A 308 -16.24 -9.47 6.87
CA MET A 308 -16.68 -9.09 5.54
C MET A 308 -17.91 -9.88 5.08
N ASP A 309 -18.51 -10.66 5.98
CA ASP A 309 -19.73 -11.45 5.78
C ASP A 309 -20.85 -10.95 6.70
N GLU A 310 -22.09 -11.45 6.54
CA GLU A 310 -23.29 -10.99 7.26
C GLU A 310 -23.29 -11.18 8.79
N GLY A 311 -22.15 -11.54 9.41
CA GLY A 311 -22.07 -11.65 10.86
C GLY A 311 -22.98 -12.76 11.42
N VAL A 312 -22.96 -13.95 10.82
CA VAL A 312 -23.57 -15.12 11.47
C VAL A 312 -22.62 -15.61 12.56
N GLU A 313 -22.82 -15.12 13.78
CA GLU A 313 -22.31 -15.79 14.98
C GLU A 313 -22.96 -17.18 15.06
N VAL A 314 -22.18 -18.23 14.79
CA VAL A 314 -22.58 -19.59 15.16
C VAL A 314 -21.98 -19.84 16.54
N PHE A 315 -22.84 -19.76 17.56
CA PHE A 315 -22.55 -20.15 18.95
C PHE A 315 -22.23 -21.65 19.06
#